data_AF-A0A1E4TCY9-F1
#
_entry.id   AF-A0A1E4TCY9-F1
#
_cell.length_a   1.000
_cell.length_b   1.000
_cell.length_c   1.000
_cell.angle_alpha   90.00
_cell.angle_beta   90.00
_cell.angle_gamma   90.00
#
_symmetry.space_group_name_H-M   'P 1'
#
loop_
_entity.id
_entity.type
_entity.pdbx_description
1 polymer ?
#
loop_
_entity_poly.entity_id
_entity_poly.type
_entity_poly.pdbx_seq_one_letter_code
_entity_poly.pdbx_strand_id
1 'polypeptide(L)'
;MSQEHGWNDLPHGFIPGVSHARNLDTPSATPATSDSATNSVSPDLLAKVNSSLDHLLNLPSKLPQNQHTHHAQRIKSAIGTMSQHQLEQVSSALDSLDSDRQASVRTVVDLMLHDSVASSWCQPLRRLIENVQ
;
A
#
# COMPACT_ATOMS: atom_id res chain seq x y z
N MET A 1 22.82 -7.61 35.01
CA MET A 1 22.95 -6.65 36.12
C MET A 1 23.66 -5.45 35.50
N SER A 2 23.14 -4.25 35.29
CA SER A 2 21.91 -3.50 35.64
C SER A 2 21.94 -2.28 34.67
N GLN A 3 20.83 -1.84 34.03
CA GLN A 3 19.99 -0.68 34.42
C GLN A 3 20.80 0.63 34.68
N GLU A 4 20.50 1.87 34.25
CA GLU A 4 19.32 2.54 33.67
C GLU A 4 19.52 4.10 33.73
N HIS A 5 18.78 4.88 32.92
CA HIS A 5 18.43 6.34 33.05
C HIS A 5 19.56 7.41 32.99
N GLY A 6 19.41 8.65 32.49
CA GLY A 6 18.30 9.48 31.99
C GLY A 6 18.89 10.70 31.23
N TRP A 7 18.22 11.23 30.20
CA TRP A 7 17.40 12.45 30.20
C TRP A 7 18.10 13.75 30.66
N ASN A 8 17.86 14.81 29.88
CA ASN A 8 18.05 16.25 30.12
C ASN A 8 19.42 16.86 29.78
N ASP A 9 19.53 18.08 29.26
CA ASP A 9 18.61 19.10 28.74
C ASP A 9 19.58 20.25 28.33
N LEU A 10 19.53 20.73 27.09
CA LEU A 10 20.35 21.88 26.65
C LEU A 10 19.44 23.11 26.59
N PRO A 11 19.56 24.08 27.52
CA PRO A 11 18.75 25.28 27.48
C PRO A 11 19.32 26.35 26.53
N HIS A 12 18.39 26.87 25.73
CA HIS A 12 18.25 28.23 25.19
C HIS A 12 19.36 29.28 25.42
N GLY A 13 19.73 30.00 24.35
CA GLY A 13 20.35 31.32 24.49
C GLY A 13 20.81 32.01 23.20
N PHE A 14 19.92 32.85 22.64
CA PHE A 14 20.23 34.22 22.18
C PHE A 14 21.35 34.45 21.12
N ILE A 15 20.97 34.79 19.87
CA ILE A 15 21.88 35.45 18.90
C ILE A 15 21.34 36.85 18.57
N PRO A 16 22.03 37.93 18.97
CA PRO A 16 21.83 39.26 18.41
C PRO A 16 22.93 39.58 17.38
N GLY A 17 22.61 40.39 16.37
CA GLY A 17 23.63 41.24 15.73
C GLY A 17 23.85 41.04 14.23
N VAL A 18 22.99 41.71 13.46
CA VAL A 18 23.16 42.27 12.11
C VAL A 18 24.59 42.69 11.71
N SER A 19 25.04 42.31 10.49
CA SER A 19 25.38 43.22 9.37
C SER A 19 26.45 42.67 8.39
N HIS A 20 26.01 42.43 7.15
CA HIS A 20 26.57 42.94 5.89
C HIS A 20 28.10 42.79 5.59
N ALA A 21 28.46 41.89 4.66
CA ALA A 21 29.15 42.23 3.41
C ALA A 21 29.48 41.01 2.53
N ARG A 22 28.99 41.07 1.28
CA ARG A 22 29.58 40.58 0.00
C ARG A 22 30.62 39.45 0.02
N ASN A 23 30.30 38.34 -0.65
CA ASN A 23 31.21 37.77 -1.66
C ASN A 23 30.46 36.93 -2.70
N LEU A 24 30.86 37.12 -3.95
CA LEU A 24 30.63 36.24 -5.10
C LEU A 24 31.20 34.84 -4.79
N ASP A 25 30.47 33.78 -5.08
CA ASP A 25 30.84 32.67 -5.99
C ASP A 25 29.92 31.46 -5.75
N THR A 26 29.47 30.81 -6.82
CA THR A 26 28.66 29.57 -6.90
C THR A 26 27.23 29.55 -6.33
N PRO A 27 26.23 29.31 -7.21
CA PRO A 27 25.20 28.32 -6.95
C PRO A 27 25.31 27.21 -8.02
N SER A 28 26.28 26.33 -7.87
CA SER A 28 26.31 25.06 -8.62
C SER A 28 26.32 23.91 -7.64
N ALA A 29 25.19 23.72 -6.99
CA ALA A 29 24.76 22.42 -6.51
C ALA A 29 23.25 22.38 -6.70
N THR A 30 22.87 22.04 -7.92
CA THR A 30 21.59 21.43 -8.26
C THR A 30 21.24 20.44 -7.13
N PRO A 31 20.11 20.57 -6.41
CA PRO A 31 19.57 19.39 -5.75
C PRO A 31 19.30 18.41 -6.88
N ALA A 32 20.00 17.28 -6.86
CA ALA A 32 19.82 16.20 -7.82
C ALA A 32 18.32 15.96 -7.97
N THR A 33 17.84 16.20 -9.19
CA THR A 33 16.48 15.99 -9.63
C THR A 33 15.98 14.66 -9.12
N SER A 34 14.81 14.72 -8.49
CA SER A 34 13.91 13.62 -8.24
C SER A 34 14.00 12.56 -9.33
N ASP A 35 14.53 11.40 -8.97
CA ASP A 35 14.22 10.15 -9.65
C ASP A 35 13.96 9.06 -8.61
N SER A 36 13.18 9.42 -7.59
CA SER A 36 12.28 8.42 -7.04
C SER A 36 11.04 8.53 -7.91
N ALA A 37 10.98 7.71 -8.96
CA ALA A 37 9.71 7.35 -9.58
C ALA A 37 8.87 6.71 -8.46
N THR A 38 8.26 7.56 -7.63
CA THR A 38 7.19 7.16 -6.75
C THR A 38 6.14 6.68 -7.72
N ASN A 39 6.03 5.36 -7.81
CA ASN A 39 4.87 4.70 -8.37
C ASN A 39 3.69 5.25 -7.55
N SER A 40 3.16 6.39 -7.99
CA SER A 40 2.28 7.25 -7.22
C SER A 40 0.91 6.60 -7.23
N VAL A 41 0.75 5.61 -6.37
CA VAL A 41 -0.54 4.98 -6.14
C VAL A 41 -1.46 6.05 -5.54
N SER A 42 -2.56 6.32 -6.23
CA SER A 42 -3.60 7.21 -5.73
C SER A 42 -4.09 6.72 -4.36
N PRO A 43 -3.99 7.53 -3.28
CA PRO A 43 -4.42 7.10 -1.95
C PRO A 43 -5.93 6.79 -1.92
N ASP A 44 -6.71 7.46 -2.77
CA ASP A 44 -8.13 7.22 -2.96
C ASP A 44 -8.42 5.80 -3.50
N LEU A 45 -7.66 5.38 -4.52
CA LEU A 45 -7.75 4.03 -5.08
C LEU A 45 -7.38 2.97 -4.05
N LEU A 46 -6.32 3.20 -3.27
CA LEU A 46 -5.90 2.28 -2.22
C LEU A 46 -6.94 2.19 -1.09
N ALA A 47 -7.57 3.30 -0.73
CA ALA A 47 -8.69 3.32 0.21
C ALA A 47 -9.92 2.58 -0.34
N LYS A 48 -10.22 2.76 -1.63
CA LYS A 48 -11.29 2.03 -2.32
C LYS A 48 -11.05 0.52 -2.31
N VAL A 49 -9.86 0.07 -2.73
CA VAL A 49 -9.49 -1.36 -2.72
C VAL A 49 -9.56 -1.95 -1.31
N ASN A 50 -9.05 -1.23 -0.30
CA ASN A 50 -9.17 -1.67 1.09
C ASN A 50 -10.62 -1.79 1.54
N SER A 51 -11.48 -0.83 1.19
CA SER A 51 -12.90 -0.87 1.54
C SER A 51 -13.63 -2.03 0.87
N SER A 52 -13.37 -2.26 -0.42
CA SER A 52 -13.91 -3.39 -1.17
C SER A 52 -13.42 -4.74 -0.63
N LEU A 53 -12.16 -4.81 -0.18
CA LEU A 53 -11.64 -6.00 0.49
C LEU A 53 -12.29 -6.23 1.85
N ASP A 54 -12.45 -5.17 2.65
CA ASP A 54 -13.12 -5.30 3.94
C ASP A 54 -14.57 -5.76 3.75
N HIS A 55 -15.25 -5.27 2.71
CA HIS A 55 -16.55 -5.78 2.30
C HIS A 55 -16.50 -7.28 1.96
N LEU A 56 -15.58 -7.72 1.10
CA LEU A 56 -15.39 -9.14 0.77
C LEU A 56 -15.14 -10.00 2.02
N LEU A 57 -14.37 -9.49 2.99
CA LEU A 57 -14.05 -10.18 4.23
C LEU A 57 -15.22 -10.22 5.21
N ASN A 58 -16.18 -9.31 5.07
CA ASN A 58 -17.38 -9.26 5.89
C ASN A 58 -18.50 -10.14 5.31
N LEU A 59 -18.36 -10.59 4.07
CA LEU A 59 -19.29 -11.53 3.46
C LEU A 59 -19.13 -12.94 4.07
N PRO A 60 -20.23 -13.70 4.20
CA PRO A 60 -20.18 -15.06 4.71
C PRO A 60 -19.29 -15.93 3.82
N SER A 61 -18.20 -16.45 4.40
CA SER A 61 -17.26 -17.33 3.70
C SER A 61 -17.45 -18.79 4.12
N LYS A 62 -17.34 -19.70 3.16
CA LYS A 62 -17.26 -21.15 3.41
C LYS A 62 -15.87 -21.60 3.90
N LEU A 63 -14.89 -20.70 3.92
CA LEU A 63 -13.54 -21.00 4.39
C LEU A 63 -13.49 -21.09 5.92
N PRO A 64 -12.64 -21.97 6.48
CA PRO A 64 -12.32 -21.93 7.90
C PRO A 64 -11.78 -20.55 8.30
N GLN A 65 -12.19 -20.03 9.47
CA GLN A 65 -11.78 -18.73 10.00
C GLN A 65 -10.26 -18.48 9.86
N ASN A 66 -9.43 -19.48 10.22
CA ASN A 66 -7.97 -19.38 10.12
C ASN A 66 -7.48 -19.14 8.69
N GLN A 67 -8.07 -19.82 7.70
CA GLN A 67 -7.72 -19.66 6.29
C GLN A 67 -8.23 -18.33 5.74
N HIS A 68 -9.43 -17.93 6.15
CA HIS A 68 -10.01 -16.64 5.78
C HIS A 68 -9.12 -15.47 6.24
N THR A 69 -8.74 -15.46 7.52
CA THR A 69 -7.84 -14.43 8.09
C THR A 69 -6.45 -14.47 7.44
N HIS A 70 -5.87 -15.65 7.22
CA HIS A 70 -4.57 -15.78 6.56
C HIS A 70 -4.59 -15.22 5.13
N HIS A 71 -5.63 -15.53 4.34
CA HIS A 71 -5.78 -14.96 2.99
C HIS A 71 -5.97 -13.44 3.03
N ALA A 72 -6.78 -12.94 3.96
CA ALA A 72 -6.98 -11.50 4.18
C ALA A 72 -5.67 -10.77 4.46
N GLN A 73 -4.85 -11.28 5.38
CA GLN A 73 -3.58 -10.68 5.76
C GLN A 73 -2.58 -10.67 4.60
N ARG A 74 -2.54 -11.74 3.81
CA ARG A 74 -1.67 -11.81 2.62
C ARG A 74 -2.03 -10.75 1.59
N ILE A 75 -3.31 -10.54 1.33
CA ILE A 75 -3.77 -9.52 0.38
C ILE A 75 -3.50 -8.11 0.94
N LYS A 76 -3.84 -7.85 2.21
CA LYS A 76 -3.58 -6.56 2.88
C LYS A 76 -2.09 -6.19 2.85
N SER A 77 -1.20 -7.17 3.03
CA SER A 77 0.26 -6.97 2.93
C SER A 77 0.71 -6.68 1.49
N ALA A 78 0.05 -7.29 0.50
CA ALA A 78 0.39 -7.09 -0.90
C ALA A 78 -0.07 -5.73 -1.45
N ILE A 79 -1.22 -5.21 -1.02
CA ILE A 79 -1.78 -3.92 -1.46
C ILE A 79 -0.76 -2.78 -1.35
N GLY A 80 0.03 -2.74 -0.27
CA GLY A 80 1.06 -1.71 -0.07
C GLY A 80 2.24 -1.80 -1.04
N THR A 81 2.38 -2.92 -1.75
CA THR A 81 3.45 -3.18 -2.72
C THR A 81 2.94 -3.24 -4.17
N MET A 82 1.62 -3.13 -4.37
CA MET A 82 1.00 -3.20 -5.69
C MET A 82 1.22 -1.93 -6.50
N SER A 83 1.23 -2.07 -7.82
CA SER A 83 1.20 -0.93 -8.73
C SER A 83 -0.21 -0.35 -8.87
N GLN A 84 -0.29 0.90 -9.32
CA GLN A 84 -1.57 1.56 -9.56
C GLN A 84 -2.46 0.72 -10.50
N HIS A 85 -1.90 0.23 -11.61
CA HIS A 85 -2.62 -0.63 -12.55
C HIS A 85 -3.17 -1.90 -11.87
N GLN A 86 -2.38 -2.55 -11.02
CA GLN A 86 -2.83 -3.74 -10.27
C GLN A 86 -4.00 -3.40 -9.34
N LEU A 87 -3.94 -2.26 -8.65
CA LEU A 87 -5.02 -1.81 -7.76
C LEU A 87 -6.30 -1.45 -8.51
N GLU A 88 -6.21 -0.87 -9.72
CA GLU A 88 -7.36 -0.62 -10.58
C GLU A 88 -8.04 -1.93 -11.00
N GLN A 89 -7.24 -2.92 -11.42
CA GLN A 89 -7.75 -4.25 -11.80
C GLN A 89 -8.38 -4.98 -10.61
N VAL A 90 -7.75 -4.92 -9.42
CA VAL A 90 -8.30 -5.50 -8.18
C VAL A 90 -9.59 -4.79 -7.78
N SER A 91 -9.63 -3.46 -7.85
CA SER A 91 -10.86 -2.70 -7.57
C SER A 91 -11.97 -3.11 -8.53
N SER A 92 -11.68 -3.27 -9.82
CA SER A 92 -12.68 -3.69 -10.82
C SER A 92 -13.16 -5.12 -10.58
N ALA A 93 -12.25 -6.03 -10.19
CA ALA A 93 -12.60 -7.41 -9.85
C ALA A 93 -13.49 -7.46 -8.61
N LEU A 94 -13.23 -6.63 -7.59
CA LEU A 94 -14.04 -6.59 -6.37
C LEU A 94 -15.39 -5.90 -6.59
N ASP A 95 -15.47 -4.88 -7.46
CA ASP A 95 -16.72 -4.22 -7.83
C ASP A 95 -17.66 -5.18 -8.58
N SER A 96 -17.08 -6.02 -9.44
CA SER A 96 -17.82 -7.05 -10.17
C SER A 96 -18.28 -8.20 -9.27
N LEU A 97 -17.83 -8.30 -8.01
CA LEU A 97 -18.11 -9.46 -7.14
C LEU A 97 -19.60 -9.60 -6.83
N ASP A 98 -20.25 -8.48 -6.57
CA ASP A 98 -21.65 -8.41 -6.16
C ASP A 98 -22.58 -8.76 -7.34
N SER A 99 -22.19 -8.37 -8.56
CA SER A 99 -22.95 -8.61 -9.79
C SER A 99 -22.63 -9.95 -10.47
N ASP A 100 -21.34 -10.25 -10.65
CA ASP A 100 -20.84 -11.44 -11.34
C ASP A 100 -19.52 -11.95 -10.73
N ARG A 101 -19.66 -12.90 -9.81
CA ARG A 101 -18.52 -13.57 -9.17
C ARG A 101 -17.58 -14.23 -10.18
N GLN A 102 -18.07 -14.74 -11.31
CA GLN A 102 -17.23 -15.41 -12.30
C GLN A 102 -16.36 -14.40 -13.07
N ALA A 103 -16.90 -13.23 -13.39
CA ALA A 103 -16.16 -12.11 -13.98
C ALA A 103 -15.04 -11.67 -13.02
N SER A 104 -15.35 -11.57 -11.73
CA SER A 104 -14.37 -11.23 -10.69
C SER A 104 -13.22 -12.24 -10.64
N VAL A 105 -13.53 -13.54 -10.63
CA VAL A 105 -12.50 -14.60 -10.68
C VAL A 105 -11.71 -14.54 -11.98
N ARG A 106 -12.35 -14.28 -13.13
CA ARG A 106 -11.68 -14.13 -14.42
C ARG A 106 -10.69 -12.98 -14.41
N THR A 107 -11.06 -11.81 -13.90
CA THR A 107 -10.14 -10.65 -13.78
C THR A 107 -8.94 -10.99 -12.90
N VAL A 108 -9.14 -11.69 -11.78
CA VAL A 108 -8.03 -12.12 -10.90
C VAL A 108 -7.12 -13.16 -11.59
N VAL A 109 -7.69 -14.05 -12.39
CA VAL A 109 -6.93 -15.02 -13.19
C VAL A 109 -6.18 -14.34 -14.33
N ASP A 110 -6.78 -13.37 -14.99
CA ASP A 110 -6.15 -12.58 -16.05
C ASP A 110 -4.94 -11.80 -15.51
N LEU A 111 -5.10 -11.15 -14.34
CA LEU A 111 -4.00 -10.55 -13.58
C LEU A 111 -2.86 -11.55 -13.30
N MET A 112 -3.21 -12.80 -12.96
CA MET A 112 -2.23 -13.85 -12.65
C MET A 112 -1.45 -14.30 -13.89
N LEU A 113 -2.08 -14.26 -15.07
CA LEU A 113 -1.47 -14.61 -16.35
C LEU A 113 -0.55 -13.49 -16.87
N HIS A 114 -0.93 -12.23 -16.63
CA HIS A 114 -0.18 -11.06 -17.09
C HIS A 114 0.91 -10.60 -16.12
N ASP A 115 0.79 -10.93 -14.83
CA ASP A 115 1.73 -10.49 -13.80
C ASP A 115 2.11 -11.65 -12.85
N SER A 116 3.34 -12.14 -13.01
CA SER A 116 3.86 -13.25 -12.20
C SER A 116 4.01 -12.89 -10.72
N VAL A 117 4.18 -11.61 -10.39
CA VAL A 117 4.29 -11.12 -9.01
C VAL A 117 2.90 -11.08 -8.36
N ALA A 118 1.87 -10.80 -9.17
CA ALA A 118 0.47 -10.82 -8.76
C ALA A 118 -0.01 -12.19 -8.29
N SER A 119 0.58 -13.28 -8.78
CA SER A 119 0.25 -14.66 -8.35
C SER A 119 0.29 -14.84 -6.82
N SER A 120 1.18 -14.13 -6.12
CA SER A 120 1.35 -14.23 -4.67
C SER A 120 0.13 -13.77 -3.87
N TRP A 121 -0.68 -12.86 -4.42
CA TRP A 121 -1.87 -12.28 -3.79
C TRP A 121 -3.17 -12.53 -4.59
N CYS A 122 -3.09 -12.84 -5.88
CA CYS A 122 -4.21 -13.31 -6.69
C CYS A 122 -4.73 -14.66 -6.21
N GLN A 123 -3.85 -15.58 -5.81
CA GLN A 123 -4.24 -16.88 -5.25
C GLN A 123 -5.14 -16.75 -4.01
N PRO A 124 -4.74 -16.04 -2.93
CA PRO A 124 -5.60 -15.84 -1.78
C PRO A 124 -6.87 -15.03 -2.11
N LEU A 125 -6.77 -14.02 -2.98
CA LEU A 125 -7.94 -13.22 -3.41
C LEU A 125 -8.98 -14.07 -4.13
N ARG A 126 -8.54 -14.87 -5.11
CA ARG A 126 -9.39 -15.84 -5.82
C ARG A 126 -10.05 -16.80 -4.85
N ARG A 127 -9.31 -17.35 -3.89
CA ARG A 127 -9.85 -18.28 -2.90
C ARG A 127 -10.92 -17.63 -2.04
N LEU A 128 -10.74 -16.39 -1.60
CA LEU A 128 -11.77 -15.65 -0.85
C LEU A 128 -13.03 -15.47 -1.70
N ILE A 129 -12.87 -14.99 -2.94
CA ILE A 129 -13.97 -14.76 -3.88
C ILE A 129 -14.71 -16.07 -4.18
N GLU A 130 -14.02 -17.17 -4.46
CA GLU A 130 -14.64 -18.47 -4.78
C GLU A 130 -15.42 -19.07 -3.60
N ASN A 131 -15.07 -18.67 -2.37
CA ASN A 131 -15.69 -19.22 -1.16
C ASN A 131 -16.67 -18.25 -0.49
N VAL A 132 -16.91 -17.09 -1.08
CA VAL A 132 -17.95 -16.16 -0.62
C VAL A 132 -19.34 -16.71 -0.97
N GLN A 133 -20.30 -16.64 -0.04
CA GLN A 133 -21.65 -17.19 -0.19
C GLN A 133 -22.61 -16.23 -0.87
#